data_AF-A0A0Q4MG74-F1
#
_entry.id   AF-A0A0Q4MG74-F1
#
_cell.length_a   1.000
_cell.length_b   1.000
_cell.length_c   1.000
_cell.angle_alpha   90.00
_cell.angle_beta   90.00
_cell.angle_gamma   90.00
#
_symmetry.space_group_name_H-M   'P 1'
#
loop_
_entity.id
_entity.type
_entity.pdbx_description
1 polymer ?
#
loop_
_entity_poly.entity_id
_entity_poly.type
_entity_poly.pdbx_seq_one_letter_code
_entity_poly.pdbx_strand_id
1 'polypeptide(L)'
;MKVVNVDKKGFREINMMFLIFVFLSFAFSVIIYFYYYFFSESSIIKIVFNMMGGVPSIISLKNIPFSILMSAFSKTAPFFGIVWFLISFNKISPVFKVERKTIFLSNFLYPFFYFIYIYITLFCNHEISTSGRFIRIFTVNDFFLLLFFSVVHFIISFLTYSLFLIPFMTYKMSKRGR
;
A
#
# COMPACT_ATOMS: atom_id res chain seq x y z
N MET A 1 35.02 5.36 5.45
CA MET A 1 33.69 5.30 4.80
C MET A 1 33.70 6.33 3.68
N LYS A 2 33.79 5.94 2.40
CA LYS A 2 33.78 6.92 1.29
C LYS A 2 32.36 7.45 1.14
N VAL A 3 32.14 8.71 1.47
CA VAL A 3 30.89 9.43 1.20
C VAL A 3 30.80 9.56 -0.32
N VAL A 4 30.04 8.66 -0.94
CA VAL A 4 29.65 8.78 -2.34
C VAL A 4 28.76 10.01 -2.42
N ASN A 5 29.12 10.98 -3.27
CA ASN A 5 28.31 12.16 -3.52
C ASN A 5 26.96 11.70 -4.07
N VAL A 6 25.95 11.64 -3.22
CA VAL A 6 24.59 11.28 -3.59
C VAL A 6 24.09 12.37 -4.53
N ASP A 7 23.61 11.99 -5.72
CA ASP A 7 22.93 12.91 -6.62
C ASP A 7 21.68 13.46 -5.91
N LYS A 8 21.83 14.68 -5.36
CA LYS A 8 20.82 15.35 -4.54
C LYS A 8 19.50 15.54 -5.30
N LYS A 9 19.55 15.61 -6.63
CA LYS A 9 18.35 15.82 -7.47
C LYS A 9 17.51 14.54 -7.56
N GLY A 10 18.14 13.40 -7.86
CA GLY A 10 17.45 12.11 -7.93
C GLY A 10 16.85 11.68 -6.59
N PHE A 11 17.58 11.90 -5.49
CA PHE A 11 17.07 11.61 -4.14
C PHE A 11 15.83 12.46 -3.78
N ARG A 12 15.84 13.74 -4.15
CA ARG A 12 14.70 14.64 -3.94
C ARG A 12 13.46 14.20 -4.73
N GLU A 13 13.64 13.75 -5.97
CA GLU A 13 12.53 13.29 -6.81
C GLU A 13 11.87 12.01 -6.26
N ILE A 14 12.66 11.06 -5.76
CA ILE A 14 12.14 9.84 -5.13
C ILE A 14 11.36 10.16 -3.85
N ASN A 15 11.89 11.04 -2.99
CA ASN A 15 11.21 11.46 -1.77
C ASN A 15 9.90 12.21 -2.06
N MET A 16 9.89 13.07 -3.10
CA MET A 16 8.67 13.74 -3.53
C MET A 16 7.62 12.74 -4.03
N MET A 17 8.02 11.73 -4.81
CA MET A 17 7.09 10.68 -5.25
C MET A 17 6.49 9.91 -4.07
N PHE A 18 7.32 9.55 -3.09
CA PHE A 18 6.84 8.93 -1.86
C PHE A 18 5.77 9.77 -1.17
N LEU A 19 6.03 11.07 -0.97
CA LEU A 19 5.07 11.99 -0.36
C LEU A 19 3.78 12.13 -1.18
N ILE A 20 3.89 12.17 -2.51
CA ILE A 20 2.72 12.21 -3.41
C ILE A 20 1.84 10.97 -3.22
N PHE A 21 2.41 9.77 -3.16
CA PHE A 21 1.63 8.53 -3.00
C PHE A 21 1.04 8.37 -1.59
N VAL A 22 1.73 8.86 -0.55
CA VAL A 22 1.15 9.00 0.81
C VAL A 22 -0.06 9.93 0.77
N PHE A 23 0.11 11.13 0.21
CA PHE A 23 -0.95 12.13 0.10
C PHE A 23 -2.12 11.61 -0.72
N LEU A 24 -1.86 10.96 -1.85
CA LEU A 24 -2.89 10.40 -2.73
C LEU A 24 -3.71 9.31 -2.04
N SER A 25 -3.04 8.39 -1.31
CA SER A 25 -3.72 7.35 -0.54
C SER A 25 -4.64 7.95 0.51
N PHE A 26 -4.16 8.96 1.24
CA PHE A 26 -4.97 9.65 2.26
C PHE A 26 -6.10 10.48 1.65
N ALA A 27 -5.84 11.22 0.58
CA ALA A 27 -6.84 12.07 -0.08
C ALA A 27 -7.99 11.24 -0.66
N PHE A 28 -7.72 10.12 -1.33
CA PHE A 28 -8.78 9.23 -1.83
C PHE A 28 -9.60 8.64 -0.70
N SER A 29 -8.98 8.20 0.39
CA SER A 29 -9.70 7.74 1.57
C SER A 29 -10.65 8.82 2.11
N VAL A 30 -10.19 10.07 2.22
CA VAL A 30 -11.00 11.20 2.69
C VAL A 30 -12.17 11.47 1.74
N ILE A 31 -11.96 11.41 0.42
CA ILE A 31 -13.03 11.55 -0.58
C ILE A 31 -14.08 10.45 -0.40
N ILE A 32 -13.65 9.20 -0.23
CA ILE A 32 -14.56 8.06 0.01
C ILE A 32 -15.37 8.27 1.29
N TYR A 33 -14.73 8.75 2.35
CA TYR A 33 -15.40 9.07 3.61
C TYR A 33 -16.46 10.16 3.46
N PHE A 34 -16.13 11.28 2.83
CA PHE A 34 -17.11 12.36 2.60
C PHE A 34 -18.24 11.89 1.68
N TYR A 35 -17.92 11.14 0.63
CA TYR A 35 -18.93 10.57 -0.25
C TYR A 35 -19.90 9.65 0.51
N TYR A 36 -19.38 8.77 1.36
CA TYR A 36 -20.20 7.91 2.22
C TYR A 36 -21.06 8.72 3.20
N TYR A 37 -20.51 9.76 3.81
CA TYR A 37 -21.21 10.60 4.78
C TYR A 37 -22.39 11.37 4.16
N PHE A 38 -22.20 11.93 2.96
CA PHE A 38 -23.26 12.72 2.29
C PHE A 38 -24.22 11.88 1.44
N PHE A 39 -23.77 10.72 0.92
CA PHE A 39 -24.52 9.93 -0.06
C PHE A 39 -24.59 8.44 0.30
N SER A 40 -24.80 8.12 1.57
CA SER A 40 -24.84 6.75 2.12
C SER A 40 -25.82 5.80 1.41
N GLU A 41 -26.94 6.31 0.90
CA GLU A 41 -27.95 5.51 0.19
C GLU A 41 -27.77 5.44 -1.33
N SER A 42 -26.69 6.02 -1.85
CA SER A 42 -26.44 6.08 -3.29
C SER A 42 -26.32 4.69 -3.93
N SER A 43 -26.77 4.59 -5.18
CA SER A 43 -26.65 3.37 -5.98
C SER A 43 -25.21 2.89 -6.13
N ILE A 44 -24.23 3.81 -6.13
CA ILE A 44 -22.80 3.48 -6.21
C ILE A 44 -22.36 2.65 -4.99
N ILE A 45 -22.78 3.03 -3.78
CA ILE A 45 -22.47 2.26 -2.58
C ILE A 45 -23.10 0.87 -2.70
N LYS A 46 -24.39 0.79 -3.05
CA LYS A 46 -25.10 -0.50 -3.24
C LYS A 46 -24.40 -1.42 -4.25
N ILE A 47 -23.89 -0.87 -5.36
CA ILE A 47 -23.12 -1.62 -6.35
C ILE A 47 -21.83 -2.19 -5.73
N VAL A 48 -21.06 -1.38 -5.00
CA VAL A 48 -19.85 -1.84 -4.32
C VAL A 48 -20.17 -2.92 -3.29
N PHE A 49 -21.26 -2.75 -2.53
CA PHE A 49 -21.75 -3.75 -1.59
C PHE A 49 -22.03 -5.10 -2.26
N ASN A 50 -22.76 -5.08 -3.37
CA ASN A 50 -23.09 -6.29 -4.11
C ASN A 50 -21.83 -6.96 -4.69
N MET A 51 -20.87 -6.18 -5.19
CA MET A 51 -19.59 -6.71 -5.67
C MET A 51 -18.76 -7.35 -4.55
N MET A 52 -18.87 -6.81 -3.33
CA MET A 52 -18.13 -7.29 -2.16
C MET A 52 -18.85 -8.41 -1.39
N GLY A 53 -20.11 -8.73 -1.71
CA GLY A 53 -20.98 -9.65 -0.96
C GLY A 53 -20.47 -11.10 -0.83
N GLY A 54 -19.42 -11.49 -1.55
CA GLY A 54 -18.72 -12.77 -1.40
C GLY A 54 -17.20 -12.62 -1.30
N VAL A 55 -16.68 -11.40 -1.18
CA VAL A 55 -15.25 -11.12 -1.18
C VAL A 55 -14.78 -10.94 0.27
N PRO A 56 -13.69 -11.62 0.68
CA PRO A 56 -13.15 -11.43 2.01
C PRO A 56 -12.81 -9.98 2.28
N SER A 57 -13.24 -9.46 3.43
CA SER A 57 -13.11 -8.05 3.77
C SER A 57 -12.71 -7.85 5.21
N ILE A 58 -12.09 -6.69 5.44
CA ILE A 58 -11.80 -6.22 6.78
C ILE A 58 -13.05 -5.46 7.26
N ILE A 59 -13.69 -5.93 8.34
CA ILE A 59 -14.97 -5.41 8.82
C ILE A 59 -14.80 -4.84 10.23
N SER A 60 -15.41 -3.69 10.49
CA SER A 60 -15.70 -3.22 11.84
C SER A 60 -17.19 -3.37 12.13
N LEU A 61 -17.54 -4.08 13.21
CA LEU A 61 -18.94 -4.25 13.61
C LEU A 61 -19.66 -2.94 13.94
N LYS A 62 -18.90 -1.87 14.21
CA LYS A 62 -19.45 -0.57 14.54
C LYS A 62 -20.02 0.15 13.32
N ASN A 63 -19.39 -0.01 12.16
CA ASN A 63 -19.84 0.58 10.90
C ASN A 63 -19.48 -0.35 9.75
N ILE A 64 -20.31 -1.40 9.61
CA ILE A 64 -20.16 -2.43 8.59
C ILE A 64 -20.17 -1.80 7.18
N PRO A 65 -21.09 -0.86 6.86
CA PRO A 65 -21.17 -0.38 5.50
C PRO A 65 -19.92 0.44 5.07
N PHE A 66 -19.45 1.30 5.97
CA PHE A 66 -18.24 2.07 5.70
C PHE A 66 -16.99 1.17 5.60
N SER A 67 -16.88 0.16 6.46
CA SER A 67 -15.73 -0.77 6.47
C SER A 67 -15.59 -1.54 5.15
N ILE A 68 -16.70 -2.01 4.59
CA ILE A 68 -16.69 -2.75 3.32
C ILE A 68 -16.25 -1.85 2.16
N LEU A 69 -16.72 -0.60 2.12
CA LEU A 69 -16.30 0.38 1.11
C LEU A 69 -14.79 0.66 1.19
N MET A 70 -14.27 0.86 2.41
CA MET A 70 -12.83 1.08 2.62
C MET A 70 -11.99 -0.17 2.34
N SER A 71 -12.52 -1.37 2.64
CA SER A 71 -11.87 -2.64 2.31
C SER A 71 -11.81 -2.87 0.79
N ALA A 72 -12.86 -2.52 0.05
CA ALA A 72 -12.85 -2.53 -1.42
C ALA A 72 -11.79 -1.58 -1.96
N PHE A 73 -11.68 -0.38 -1.40
CA PHE A 73 -10.62 0.58 -1.75
C PHE A 73 -9.22 0.01 -1.49
N SER A 74 -8.96 -0.61 -0.33
CA SER A 74 -7.66 -1.24 -0.04
C SER A 74 -7.26 -2.34 -1.03
N LYS A 75 -8.22 -3.03 -1.67
CA LYS A 75 -7.91 -4.01 -2.73
C LYS A 75 -7.37 -3.38 -4.02
N THR A 76 -7.55 -2.08 -4.21
CA THR A 76 -6.96 -1.33 -5.34
C THR A 76 -5.49 -0.95 -5.09
N ALA A 77 -5.00 -1.05 -3.86
CA ALA A 77 -3.64 -0.66 -3.49
C ALA A 77 -2.51 -1.33 -4.31
N PRO A 78 -2.59 -2.63 -4.67
CA PRO A 78 -1.57 -3.24 -5.53
C PRO A 78 -1.46 -2.55 -6.89
N PHE A 79 -2.60 -2.14 -7.47
CA PHE A 79 -2.60 -1.38 -8.73
C PHE A 79 -1.89 -0.03 -8.58
N PHE A 80 -2.14 0.71 -7.49
CA PHE A 80 -1.43 1.95 -7.20
C PHE A 80 0.08 1.75 -7.04
N GLY A 81 0.50 0.64 -6.41
CA GLY A 81 1.92 0.29 -6.30
C GLY A 81 2.59 -0.01 -7.64
N ILE A 82 1.88 -0.65 -8.58
CA ILE A 82 2.36 -0.86 -9.95
C ILE A 82 2.51 0.49 -10.68
N VAL A 83 1.48 1.34 -10.61
CA VAL A 83 1.53 2.69 -11.21
C VAL A 83 2.69 3.51 -10.64
N TRP A 84 2.90 3.44 -9.32
CA TRP A 84 4.05 4.06 -8.69
C TRP A 84 5.37 3.57 -9.29
N PHE A 85 5.55 2.25 -9.40
CA PHE A 85 6.77 1.70 -9.99
C PHE A 85 6.99 2.18 -11.43
N LEU A 86 5.93 2.17 -12.26
CA LEU A 86 5.99 2.62 -13.65
C LEU A 86 6.33 4.11 -13.79
N ILE A 87 5.96 4.97 -12.84
CA ILE A 87 6.33 6.38 -12.89
C ILE A 87 7.77 6.61 -12.38
N SER A 88 8.25 5.74 -11.48
CA SER A 88 9.54 5.91 -10.82
C SER A 88 10.71 5.18 -11.49
N PHE A 89 10.51 4.06 -12.19
CA PHE A 89 11.60 3.16 -12.60
C PHE A 89 12.73 3.83 -13.40
N ASN A 90 12.40 4.83 -14.24
CA ASN A 90 13.37 5.58 -15.03
C ASN A 90 14.22 6.56 -14.21
N LYS A 91 13.72 7.00 -13.06
CA LYS A 91 14.37 8.03 -12.20
C LYS A 91 15.29 7.42 -11.15
N ILE A 92 15.18 6.11 -10.92
CA ILE A 92 15.93 5.44 -9.85
C ILE A 92 17.30 5.02 -10.36
N SER A 93 18.34 5.52 -9.70
CA SER A 93 19.74 5.11 -9.90
C SER A 93 20.25 4.38 -8.65
N PRO A 94 21.00 3.27 -8.80
CA PRO A 94 21.64 2.62 -7.65
C PRO A 94 22.74 3.54 -7.10
N VAL A 95 22.55 4.02 -5.86
CA VAL A 95 23.48 4.91 -5.15
C VAL A 95 24.41 4.12 -4.22
N PHE A 96 24.03 2.89 -3.84
CA PHE A 96 24.72 2.11 -2.81
C PHE A 96 25.34 0.83 -3.37
N LYS A 97 26.52 0.48 -2.86
CA LYS A 97 27.08 -0.87 -3.00
C LYS A 97 26.45 -1.75 -1.94
N VAL A 98 25.58 -2.66 -2.36
CA VAL A 98 24.99 -3.70 -1.49
C VAL A 98 25.66 -5.03 -1.81
N GLU A 99 25.88 -5.84 -0.78
CA GLU A 99 26.46 -7.18 -0.94
C GLU A 99 25.56 -8.07 -1.81
N ARG A 100 26.16 -8.85 -2.73
CA ARG A 100 25.42 -9.71 -3.67
C ARG A 100 24.51 -10.71 -2.95
N LYS A 101 24.99 -11.26 -1.81
CA LYS A 101 24.23 -12.22 -1.00
C LYS A 101 22.93 -11.60 -0.48
N THR A 102 22.98 -10.38 0.03
CA THR A 102 21.81 -9.64 0.52
C THR A 102 20.83 -9.34 -0.61
N ILE A 103 21.32 -8.90 -1.78
CA ILE A 103 20.47 -8.65 -2.95
C ILE A 103 19.75 -9.92 -3.40
N PHE A 104 20.47 -11.04 -3.50
CA PHE A 104 19.89 -12.33 -3.90
C PHE A 104 18.83 -12.80 -2.89
N LEU A 105 19.14 -12.71 -1.60
CA LEU A 105 18.23 -13.10 -0.54
C LEU A 105 16.96 -12.24 -0.55
N SER A 106 17.07 -10.93 -0.76
CA SER A 106 15.91 -10.03 -0.88
C SER A 106 15.03 -10.37 -2.08
N ASN A 107 15.59 -10.73 -3.23
CA ASN A 107 14.80 -11.13 -4.40
C ASN A 107 13.97 -12.40 -4.16
N PHE A 108 14.42 -13.29 -3.27
CA PHE A 108 13.73 -14.54 -2.97
C PHE A 108 12.76 -14.42 -1.78
N LEU A 109 13.21 -13.82 -0.67
CA LEU A 109 12.39 -13.69 0.55
C LEU A 109 11.29 -12.64 0.42
N TYR A 110 11.54 -11.56 -0.31
CA TYR A 110 10.59 -10.44 -0.38
C TYR A 110 9.27 -10.81 -1.07
N PRO A 111 9.26 -11.50 -2.23
CA PRO A 111 8.01 -11.99 -2.83
C PRO A 111 7.22 -12.92 -1.90
N PHE A 112 7.90 -13.78 -1.15
CA PHE A 112 7.27 -14.68 -0.19
C PHE A 112 6.60 -13.90 0.96
N PHE A 113 7.34 -12.96 1.56
CA PHE A 113 6.80 -12.05 2.58
C PHE A 113 5.61 -11.24 2.04
N TYR A 114 5.74 -10.68 0.85
CA TYR A 114 4.69 -9.91 0.18
C TYR A 114 3.43 -10.75 -0.02
N PHE A 115 3.56 -11.98 -0.53
CA PHE A 115 2.42 -12.86 -0.78
C PHE A 115 1.67 -13.19 0.51
N ILE A 116 2.39 -13.54 1.57
CA ILE A 116 1.79 -13.80 2.89
C ILE A 116 1.06 -12.56 3.41
N TYR A 117 1.70 -11.39 3.36
CA TYR A 117 1.12 -10.15 3.86
C TYR A 117 -0.15 -9.75 3.12
N ILE A 118 -0.12 -9.81 1.78
CA ILE A 118 -1.28 -9.51 0.93
C ILE A 118 -2.40 -10.50 1.14
N TYR A 119 -2.09 -11.79 1.22
CA TYR A 119 -3.08 -12.83 1.45
C TYR A 119 -3.82 -12.59 2.77
N ILE A 120 -3.09 -12.39 3.87
CA ILE A 120 -3.68 -12.13 5.17
C ILE A 120 -4.48 -10.82 5.16
N THR A 121 -3.93 -9.74 4.60
CA THR A 121 -4.54 -8.41 4.73
C THR A 121 -5.74 -8.20 3.80
N LEU A 122 -5.68 -8.71 2.56
CA LEU A 122 -6.71 -8.49 1.55
C LEU A 122 -7.65 -9.68 1.34
N PHE A 123 -7.23 -10.91 1.61
CA PHE A 123 -7.99 -12.12 1.24
C PHE A 123 -8.46 -12.97 2.43
N CYS A 124 -8.12 -12.59 3.66
CA CYS A 124 -8.74 -13.15 4.85
C CYS A 124 -9.85 -12.24 5.38
N ASN A 125 -10.92 -12.86 5.89
CA ASN A 125 -11.92 -12.14 6.66
C ASN A 125 -11.31 -11.74 8.00
N HIS A 126 -11.19 -10.44 8.23
CA HIS A 126 -10.67 -9.91 9.47
C HIS A 126 -11.68 -8.98 10.11
N GLU A 127 -12.05 -9.30 11.35
CA GLU A 127 -12.86 -8.43 12.15
C GLU A 127 -11.94 -7.56 13.03
N ILE A 128 -11.94 -6.25 12.79
CA ILE A 128 -11.07 -5.31 13.50
C ILE A 128 -11.51 -5.20 14.98
N SER A 129 -12.79 -5.38 15.27
CA SER A 129 -13.35 -5.26 16.63
C SER A 129 -12.89 -6.34 17.61
N THR A 130 -12.54 -7.53 17.10
CA THR A 130 -12.04 -8.68 17.89
C THR A 130 -10.51 -8.74 17.94
N SER A 131 -9.82 -7.84 17.22
CA SER A 131 -8.37 -7.79 17.16
C SER A 131 -7.75 -7.24 18.46
N GLY A 132 -6.42 -7.37 18.59
CA GLY A 132 -5.66 -6.93 19.77
C GLY A 132 -5.92 -5.47 20.17
N ARG A 133 -5.66 -5.14 21.45
CA ARG A 133 -6.06 -3.89 22.12
C ARG A 133 -5.73 -2.61 21.34
N PHE A 134 -4.59 -2.58 20.62
CA PHE A 134 -4.19 -1.46 19.76
C PHE A 134 -5.03 -1.32 18.49
N ILE A 135 -5.37 -2.42 17.83
CA ILE A 135 -6.14 -2.42 16.59
C ILE A 135 -7.59 -2.01 16.87
N ARG A 136 -8.12 -2.40 18.05
CA ARG A 136 -9.46 -2.04 18.49
C ARG A 136 -9.67 -0.54 18.64
N ILE A 137 -8.63 0.25 18.93
CA ILE A 137 -8.73 1.73 19.00
C ILE A 137 -9.20 2.30 17.66
N PHE A 138 -8.83 1.67 16.54
CA PHE A 138 -9.25 2.12 15.21
C PHE A 138 -10.73 1.87 14.91
N THR A 139 -11.42 1.06 15.73
CA THR A 139 -12.87 0.82 15.62
C THR A 139 -13.72 1.77 16.45
N VAL A 140 -13.08 2.67 17.22
CA VAL A 140 -13.80 3.56 18.15
C VAL A 140 -14.54 4.68 17.41
N ASN A 141 -14.06 5.13 16.27
CA ASN A 141 -14.71 6.17 15.46
C ASN A 141 -14.42 5.91 13.97
N ASP A 142 -15.35 6.29 13.11
CA ASP A 142 -15.22 6.22 11.65
C ASP A 142 -13.98 6.99 11.16
N PHE A 143 -13.60 8.08 11.83
CA PHE A 143 -12.36 8.81 11.54
C PHE A 143 -11.09 7.97 11.79
N PHE A 144 -11.04 7.18 12.87
CA PHE A 144 -9.90 6.31 13.12
C PHE A 144 -9.89 5.13 12.14
N LEU A 145 -11.07 4.63 11.78
CA LEU A 145 -11.22 3.57 10.79
C LEU A 145 -10.72 4.05 9.41
N LEU A 146 -11.05 5.29 9.03
CA LEU A 146 -10.50 5.97 7.86
C LEU A 146 -8.97 6.00 7.86
N LEU A 147 -8.36 6.40 8.99
CA LEU A 147 -6.91 6.46 9.13
C LEU A 147 -6.29 5.08 8.99
N PHE A 148 -6.88 4.06 9.61
CA PHE A 148 -6.44 2.68 9.52
C PHE A 148 -6.40 2.18 8.07
N PHE A 149 -7.51 2.32 7.34
CA PHE A 149 -7.57 1.87 5.94
C PHE A 149 -6.67 2.69 5.01
N SER A 150 -6.45 3.97 5.28
CA SER A 150 -5.49 4.79 4.53
C SER A 150 -4.06 4.27 4.68
N VAL A 151 -3.68 3.90 5.92
CA VAL A 151 -2.37 3.33 6.21
C VAL A 151 -2.22 1.95 5.58
N VAL A 152 -3.24 1.09 5.67
CA VAL A 152 -3.26 -0.22 5.01
C VAL A 152 -3.08 -0.08 3.49
N HIS A 153 -3.85 0.82 2.86
CA HIS A 153 -3.74 1.09 1.44
C HIS A 153 -2.33 1.55 1.06
N PHE A 154 -1.75 2.48 1.82
CA PHE A 154 -0.41 2.98 1.57
C PHE A 154 0.66 1.89 1.72
N ILE A 155 0.61 1.10 2.80
CA ILE A 155 1.56 0.01 3.06
C ILE A 155 1.51 -1.01 1.91
N ILE A 156 0.32 -1.45 1.51
CA ILE A 156 0.16 -2.41 0.41
C ILE A 156 0.71 -1.82 -0.91
N SER A 157 0.41 -0.57 -1.20
CA SER A 157 0.93 0.12 -2.39
C SER A 157 2.46 0.17 -2.38
N PHE A 158 3.06 0.51 -1.23
CA PHE A 158 4.51 0.58 -1.05
C PHE A 158 5.19 -0.79 -1.14
N LEU A 159 4.59 -1.82 -0.56
CA LEU A 159 5.09 -3.19 -0.65
C LEU A 159 5.05 -3.70 -2.09
N THR A 160 3.97 -3.39 -2.82
CA THR A 160 3.84 -3.74 -4.23
C THR A 160 4.87 -3.00 -5.08
N TYR A 161 5.05 -1.69 -4.86
CA TYR A 161 6.11 -0.90 -5.48
C TYR A 161 7.50 -1.53 -5.26
N SER A 162 7.79 -1.92 -4.02
CA SER A 162 9.07 -2.52 -3.62
C SER A 162 9.29 -3.90 -4.24
N LEU A 163 8.23 -4.69 -4.44
CA LEU A 163 8.27 -5.99 -5.10
C LEU A 163 8.87 -5.90 -6.51
N PHE A 164 8.52 -4.85 -7.26
CA PHE A 164 9.08 -4.60 -8.59
C PHE A 164 10.42 -3.86 -8.53
N LEU A 165 10.61 -3.00 -7.54
CA LEU A 165 11.84 -2.24 -7.37
C LEU A 165 13.06 -3.13 -7.14
N ILE A 166 12.97 -4.09 -6.22
CA ILE A 166 14.09 -4.95 -5.81
C ILE A 166 14.72 -5.70 -7.01
N PRO A 167 13.97 -6.45 -7.84
CA PRO A 167 14.54 -7.13 -9.01
C PRO A 167 15.04 -6.15 -10.06
N PHE A 168 14.33 -5.02 -10.29
CA PHE A 168 14.76 -4.00 -11.24
C PHE A 168 16.11 -3.37 -10.85
N MET A 169 16.30 -3.06 -9.57
CA MET A 169 17.56 -2.53 -9.04
C MET A 169 18.68 -3.56 -9.13
N THR A 170 18.37 -4.82 -8.86
CA THR A 170 19.30 -5.94 -9.03
C THR A 170 19.80 -6.04 -10.47
N TYR A 171 18.89 -5.96 -11.44
CA TYR A 171 19.23 -5.94 -12.86
C TYR A 171 20.13 -4.74 -13.24
N LYS A 172 19.76 -3.52 -12.83
CA LYS A 172 20.56 -2.31 -13.09
C LYS A 172 21.97 -2.40 -12.48
N MET A 173 22.10 -2.94 -11.27
CA MET A 173 23.40 -3.13 -10.60
C MET A 173 24.24 -4.19 -11.31
N SER A 174 23.65 -5.31 -11.73
CA SER A 174 24.34 -6.36 -12.49
C SER A 174 24.86 -5.84 -13.84
N LYS A 175 24.07 -5.02 -14.55
CA LYS A 175 24.47 -4.42 -15.83
C LYS A 175 25.59 -3.38 -15.71
N ARG A 176 25.68 -2.65 -14.59
CA ARG A 176 26.76 -1.66 -14.32
C ARG A 176 28.08 -2.28 -13.85
N GLY A 177 28.04 -3.52 -13.38
CA GLY A 177 29.23 -4.26 -12.91
C GLY A 177 29.93 -5.08 -13.98
N ARG A 178 29.44 -5.04 -15.23
CA ARG A 178 30.12 -5.48 -16.45
C ARG A 178 30.60 -4.25 -17.20
#